data_AF-A0A822YBK5-F1
#
_entry.id   AF-A0A822YBK5-F1
#
_cell.length_a   1.000
_cell.length_b   1.000
_cell.length_c   1.000
_cell.angle_alpha   90.00
_cell.angle_beta   90.00
_cell.angle_gamma   90.00
#
_symmetry.space_group_name_H-M   'P 1'
#
loop_
_entity.id
_entity.type
_entity.pdbx_description
1 polymer ?
#
loop_
_entity_poly.entity_id
_entity_poly.type
_entity_poly.pdbx_seq_one_letter_code
_entity_poly.pdbx_strand_id
1 'polypeptide(L)' 'MDWFVRVLCDNLVPSIHVATLKSIQYHWKKALKKRQPYKFKWNQYMNKDLRDSYYFNWPVYFP' A
#
# COMPACT_ATOMS: atom_id res chain seq x y z
N MET A 1 -4.96 -6.57 -4.87
CA MET A 1 -4.16 -5.40 -4.44
C MET A 1 -4.73 -4.25 -5.21
N ASP A 2 -5.20 -3.19 -4.53
CA ASP A 2 -5.60 -1.98 -5.23
C ASP A 2 -4.46 -1.53 -6.15
N TRP A 3 -4.80 -1.16 -7.38
CA TRP A 3 -3.84 -0.68 -8.38
C TRP A 3 -2.91 0.39 -7.79
N PHE A 4 -3.46 1.22 -6.91
CA PHE A 4 -2.79 2.28 -6.17
C PHE A 4 -1.60 1.79 -5.32
N VAL A 5 -1.77 0.75 -4.49
CA VAL A 5 -0.71 0.23 -3.61
C VAL A 5 0.45 -0.35 -4.43
N ARG A 6 0.15 -0.84 -5.64
CA ARG A 6 1.15 -1.35 -6.58
C ARG A 6 2.01 -0.22 -7.15
N VAL A 7 1.37 0.84 -7.65
CA VAL A 7 2.04 2.03 -8.20
C VAL A 7 2.90 2.72 -7.15
N LEU A 8 2.42 2.81 -5.90
CA LEU A 8 3.14 3.40 -4.78
C LEU A 8 4.46 2.69 -4.46
N CYS A 9 4.43 1.36 -4.39
CA CYS A 9 5.62 0.58 -4.07
C CYS A 9 6.72 0.74 -5.11
N ASP A 10 6.33 0.95 -6.36
CA ASP A 10 7.24 0.95 -7.50
C ASP A 10 7.83 2.34 -7.78
N ASN A 11 7.21 3.45 -7.31
CA ASN A 11 7.60 4.83 -7.67
C ASN A 11 8.03 5.74 -6.51
N LEU A 12 8.03 5.29 -5.25
CA LEU A 12 8.29 6.19 -4.11
C LEU A 12 9.68 6.05 -3.44
N VAL A 13 10.22 7.23 -3.09
CA VAL A 13 11.44 7.51 -2.29
C VAL A 13 11.35 6.90 -0.89
N PRO A 14 12.44 6.44 -0.24
CA PRO A 14 12.35 5.66 0.99
C PRO A 14 11.86 6.52 2.17
N SER A 15 10.54 6.47 2.43
CA SER A 15 9.92 6.93 3.67
C SER A 15 9.42 5.74 4.49
N ILE A 16 9.09 5.96 5.77
CA ILE A 16 8.52 4.92 6.65
C ILE A 16 7.24 4.30 6.05
N HIS A 17 6.47 5.11 5.31
CA HIS A 17 5.31 4.64 4.54
C HIS A 17 5.73 3.68 3.41
N VAL A 18 6.85 3.93 2.74
CA VAL A 18 7.36 3.04 1.67
C VAL A 18 7.88 1.72 2.22
N ALA A 19 8.52 1.71 3.39
CA ALA A 19 9.00 0.48 4.03
C ALA A 19 7.84 -0.47 4.38
N THR A 20 6.74 0.08 4.92
CA THR A 20 5.54 -0.70 5.24
C THR A 20 4.83 -1.20 3.98
N LEU A 21 4.73 -0.38 2.93
CA LEU A 21 4.15 -0.79 1.64
C LEU A 21 4.99 -1.88 0.96
N LYS A 22 6.32 -1.78 0.95
CA LYS A 22 7.22 -2.82 0.42
C LYS A 22 7.06 -4.15 1.15
N SER A 23 6.92 -4.12 2.48
CA SER A 23 6.63 -5.33 3.27
C SER A 23 5.29 -5.94 2.87
N ILE A 24 4.24 -5.12 2.75
CA ILE A 24 2.91 -5.55 2.27
C ILE A 24 3.01 -6.18 0.87
N GLN A 25 3.74 -5.56 -0.06
CA GLN A 25 3.94 -6.06 -1.42
C GLN A 25 4.72 -7.38 -1.44
N TYR A 26 5.76 -7.52 -0.62
CA TYR A 26 6.52 -8.76 -0.47
C TYR A 26 5.64 -9.92 0.02
N HIS A 27 4.89 -9.69 1.09
CA HIS A 27 3.99 -10.71 1.64
C HIS A 27 2.85 -11.08 0.68
N TRP A 28 2.32 -10.09 -0.05
CA TRP A 28 1.34 -10.35 -1.10
C TRP A 28 1.92 -11.18 -2.25
N LYS A 29 3.09 -10.82 -2.79
CA LYS A 29 3.78 -11.61 -3.84
C LYS A 29 4.05 -13.04 -3.37
N LYS A 30 4.41 -13.24 -2.10
CA LYS A 30 4.60 -14.56 -1.50
C LYS A 30 3.29 -15.35 -1.40
N ALA A 31 2.18 -14.71 -1.05
CA ALA A 31 0.86 -15.35 -1.00
C ALA A 31 0.33 -15.70 -2.39
N LEU A 32 0.54 -14.84 -3.40
CA LEU A 32 0.24 -15.14 -4.80
C LEU A 32 0.99 -16.36 -5.32
N LYS A 33 2.30 -16.47 -5.03
CA LYS A 33 3.10 -17.65 -5.38
C LYS A 33 2.53 -18.94 -4.76
N LYS A 34 1.93 -18.84 -3.57
CA LYS A 34 1.28 -19.96 -2.88
C LYS A 34 -0.20 -20.14 -3.24
N ARG A 35 -0.75 -19.32 -4.15
CA ARG A 35 -2.19 -19.24 -4.49
C ARG A 35 -3.10 -19.09 -3.26
N GLN A 36 -2.59 -18.45 -2.20
CA GLN A 36 -3.36 -18.25 -0.97
C GLN A 36 -4.03 -16.87 -0.98
N PRO A 37 -5.26 -16.77 -0.44
CA PRO A 37 -5.92 -15.49 -0.29
C PRO A 37 -5.12 -14.61 0.69
N TYR A 38 -4.71 -13.43 0.23
CA TYR A 38 -3.99 -12.46 1.06
C TYR A 38 -4.91 -11.30 1.42
N LYS A 39 -5.19 -11.15 2.71
CA LYS A 39 -5.94 -10.00 3.23
C LYS A 39 -5.00 -8.83 3.46
N PHE A 40 -5.20 -7.75 2.71
CA PHE A 40 -4.46 -6.52 2.91
C PHE A 40 -4.91 -5.85 4.21
N LYS A 41 -4.01 -5.79 5.19
CA LYS A 41 -4.25 -5.08 6.46
C LYS A 41 -4.53 -3.59 6.25
N TRP A 42 -4.03 -3.00 5.16
CA TRP A 42 -4.30 -1.61 4.79
C TRP A 42 -5.80 -1.28 4.75
N ASN A 43 -6.62 -2.18 4.20
CA ASN A 43 -8.07 -1.99 4.11
C ASN A 43 -8.80 -2.26 5.43
N GLN A 44 -8.12 -2.81 6.44
CA GLN A 44 -8.67 -3.04 7.77
C GLN A 44 -8.44 -1.83 8.69
N TYR A 45 -7.36 -1.09 8.49
CA TYR A 45 -7.03 0.08 9.31
C TYR A 45 -7.53 1.41 8.70
N MET A 46 -7.77 1.45 7.39
CA MET A 46 -8.20 2.67 6.68
C MET A 46 -9.69 2.62 6.31
N ASN A 47 -10.52 3.38 7.03
CA ASN A 47 -11.87 3.71 6.60
C ASN A 47 -11.83 4.57 5.32
N LYS A 48 -12.94 4.58 4.56
CA LYS A 48 -13.01 5.25 3.26
C LYS A 48 -12.54 6.70 3.31
N ASP A 49 -13.01 7.46 4.29
CA ASP A 49 -12.70 8.88 4.42
C ASP A 49 -11.22 9.14 4.74
N LEU A 50 -10.61 8.28 5.57
CA LEU A 50 -9.18 8.35 5.86
C LEU A 50 -8.36 8.06 4.59
N ARG A 51 -8.83 7.12 3.77
CA ARG A 51 -8.19 6.76 2.50
C ARG A 51 -8.25 7.91 1.51
N ASP A 52 -9.43 8.51 1.36
CA ASP A 52 -9.67 9.61 0.43
C ASP A 52 -8.87 10.85 0.85
N SER A 53 -8.80 11.16 2.15
CA SER A 53 -7.94 12.22 2.70
C SER A 53 -6.44 11.93 2.50
N TYR A 54 -6.01 10.69 2.70
CA TYR A 54 -4.63 10.27 2.45
C TYR A 54 -4.24 10.41 0.98
N TYR A 55 -5.16 10.13 0.05
CA TYR A 55 -4.96 10.33 -1.39
C TYR A 55 -4.99 11.81 -1.80
N PHE A 56 -5.84 12.63 -1.16
CA PHE A 56 -5.88 14.07 -1.41
C PHE A 56 -4.58 14.77 -0.96
N ASN A 57 -4.07 14.41 0.22
CA ASN A 57 -2.84 14.98 0.77
C ASN A 57 -1.56 14.36 0.19
N TRP A 58 -1.69 13.45 -0.77
CA TRP A 58 -0.59 12.73 -1.39
C TRP A 58 0.56 13.63 -1.88
N PRO A 59 0.32 14.74 -2.62
CA PRO A 59 1.39 15.59 -3.12
C PRO A 59 2.19 16.28 -2.01
N VAL A 60 1.63 16.35 -0.79
CA VAL A 60 2.27 16.96 0.38
C VAL A 60 3.22 15.98 1.05
N TYR A 61 2.87 14.70 1.11
CA TYR A 61 3.71 13.67 1.72
C TYR A 61 4.81 13.14 0.79
N PHE A 62 4.64 13.30 -0.52
CA PHE A 62 5.52 12.78 -1.55
C PHE A 62 5.75 13.81 -2.66
N PRO A 63 6.58 14.85 -2.41
CA PRO A 63 6.99 15.82 -3.42
C PRO A 63 7.94 15.23 -4.47
#